data_AF-A0A1X7U3L0-F1
#
_entry.id   AF-A0A1X7U3L0-F1
#
_cell.length_a   1.000
_cell.length_b   1.000
_cell.length_c   1.000
_cell.angle_alpha   90.00
_cell.angle_beta   90.00
_cell.angle_gamma   90.00
#
_symmetry.space_group_name_H-M   'P 1'
#
loop_
_entity.id
_entity.type
_entity.pdbx_description
1 polymer ?
#
loop_
_entity_poly.entity_id
_entity_poly.type
_entity_poly.pdbx_seq_one_letter_code
_entity_poly.pdbx_strand_id
1 'polypeptide(L)'
;MESVTAYYNPDSEIFDKFVNVFLPASIFYFVNIFEIKINGSDAYPSKFLLNYGSVFEIIKSKVVLEGVISFYNNTANHGPAFQLLENTIVYLQNGLRANFTNNKAKSLGGAIYAT
;
A
#
# COMPACT_ATOMS: atom_id res chain seq x y z
N MET A 1 -2.65 7.34 -20.08
CA MET A 1 -2.64 6.29 -19.04
C MET A 1 -2.41 7.00 -17.73
N GLU A 2 -3.26 6.76 -16.74
CA GLU A 2 -3.25 7.50 -15.48
C GLU A 2 -2.39 6.75 -14.45
N SER A 3 -1.60 7.50 -13.67
CA SER A 3 -0.77 6.96 -12.58
C SER A 3 -1.32 7.40 -11.25
N VAL A 4 -1.34 6.51 -10.26
CA VAL A 4 -1.69 6.87 -8.87
C VAL A 4 -0.39 7.16 -8.12
N THR A 5 -0.38 8.27 -7.37
CA THR A 5 0.75 8.64 -6.51
C THR A 5 0.26 8.86 -5.09
N ALA A 6 0.95 8.23 -4.13
CA ALA A 6 0.83 8.54 -2.71
C ALA A 6 2.22 8.94 -2.20
N TYR A 7 2.33 10.18 -1.72
CA TYR A 7 3.61 10.80 -1.38
C TYR A 7 3.53 11.44 0.00
N TYR A 8 4.52 11.13 0.85
CA TYR A 8 4.74 11.78 2.14
C TYR A 8 3.48 11.78 3.01
N ASN A 9 3.04 10.58 3.36
CA ASN A 9 1.99 10.35 4.35
C ASN A 9 2.68 9.90 5.65
N PRO A 10 3.16 10.87 6.48
CA PRO A 10 3.84 10.56 7.73
C PRO A 10 2.86 10.03 8.78
N ASP A 11 3.41 9.46 9.85
CA ASP A 11 2.64 9.02 11.01
C ASP A 11 1.80 10.18 11.56
N SER A 12 0.49 9.97 11.72
CA SER A 12 -0.36 10.93 12.41
C SER A 12 -0.17 10.72 13.92
N GLU A 13 0.82 11.39 14.51
CA GLU A 13 0.93 11.46 15.96
C GLU A 13 -0.24 12.28 16.51
N ILE A 14 -1.37 11.61 16.79
CA ILE A 14 -2.45 12.23 17.56
C ILE A 14 -2.00 12.23 19.02
N PHE A 15 -1.51 13.37 19.48
CA PHE A 15 -1.23 13.61 20.89
C PHE A 15 -2.55 13.79 21.66
N ASP A 16 -3.18 12.68 22.03
CA ASP A 16 -4.15 12.72 23.12
C ASP A 16 -3.40 12.54 24.45
N LYS A 17 -3.73 13.36 25.46
CA LYS A 17 -2.90 13.62 26.66
C LYS A 17 -2.57 12.40 27.52
N PHE A 18 -3.08 11.20 27.20
CA PHE A 18 -2.92 10.01 28.03
C PHE A 18 -2.62 8.70 27.28
N VAL A 19 -2.61 8.65 25.94
CA VAL A 19 -2.25 7.43 25.18
C VAL A 19 -1.67 7.80 23.82
N ASN A 20 -0.50 7.25 23.47
CA ASN A 20 -0.03 7.21 22.08
C ASN A 20 -0.92 6.22 21.31
N VAL A 21 -2.05 6.70 20.77
CA VAL A 21 -2.89 5.88 19.90
C VAL A 21 -2.33 6.00 18.48
N PHE A 22 -1.56 5.00 18.08
CA PHE A 22 -1.23 4.83 16.66
C PHE A 22 -2.48 4.33 15.94
N LEU A 23 -3.11 5.19 15.16
CA LEU A 23 -4.15 4.76 14.23
C LEU A 23 -3.45 4.25 12.97
N PRO A 24 -3.51 2.95 12.64
CA PRO A 24 -3.07 2.48 11.33
C PRO A 24 -3.99 3.13 10.28
N ALA A 25 -3.50 4.18 9.63
CA ALA A 25 -4.19 4.80 8.51
C ALA A 25 -3.65 4.17 7.23
N SER A 26 -4.43 3.29 6.61
CA SER A 26 -4.18 2.92 5.22
C SER A 26 -4.41 4.14 4.33
N ILE A 27 -3.49 4.45 3.43
CA ILE A 27 -3.66 5.61 2.53
C ILE A 27 -4.83 5.40 1.58
N PHE A 28 -4.95 4.20 1.03
CA PHE A 28 -6.09 3.78 0.25
C PHE A 28 -6.82 2.65 0.96
N TYR A 29 -8.12 2.86 1.18
CA TYR A 29 -9.02 1.92 1.83
C TYR A 29 -10.12 1.50 0.87
N PHE A 30 -10.17 0.21 0.52
CA PHE A 30 -11.15 -0.33 -0.41
C PHE A 30 -11.91 -1.51 0.21
N VAL A 31 -13.24 -1.48 0.12
CA VAL A 31 -14.12 -2.52 0.67
C VAL A 31 -15.15 -2.96 -0.35
N ASN A 32 -15.23 -4.27 -0.58
CA ASN A 32 -16.25 -4.90 -1.42
C ASN A 32 -16.29 -4.30 -2.84
N ILE A 33 -15.11 -4.04 -3.41
CA ILE A 33 -14.95 -3.56 -4.78
C ILE A 33 -14.77 -4.78 -5.69
N PHE A 34 -15.56 -4.85 -6.76
CA PHE A 34 -15.51 -5.99 -7.68
C PHE A 34 -14.10 -6.21 -8.25
N GLU A 35 -13.44 -5.12 -8.68
CA GLU A 35 -12.07 -5.15 -9.19
C GLU A 35 -11.39 -3.79 -8.99
N ILE A 36 -10.16 -3.81 -8.48
CA ILE A 36 -9.27 -2.66 -8.30
C ILE A 36 -8.06 -2.88 -9.21
N LYS A 37 -7.79 -1.94 -10.12
CA LYS A 37 -6.59 -1.96 -10.96
C LYS A 37 -5.58 -0.95 -10.45
N ILE A 38 -4.38 -1.42 -10.12
CA ILE A 38 -3.25 -0.56 -9.78
C ILE A 38 -2.21 -0.75 -10.88
N ASN A 39 -1.95 0.34 -11.62
CA ASN A 39 -1.19 0.28 -12.86
C ASN A 39 -0.31 1.53 -13.03
N GLY A 40 0.76 1.43 -13.79
CA GLY A 40 1.56 2.55 -14.30
C GLY A 40 2.26 2.17 -15.60
N SER A 41 2.79 3.16 -16.32
CA SER A 41 3.62 2.95 -17.53
C SER A 41 5.08 3.27 -17.27
N ASP A 42 5.97 2.99 -18.22
CA ASP A 42 7.38 3.43 -18.13
C ASP A 42 7.51 4.96 -18.01
N ALA A 43 6.70 5.70 -18.77
CA ALA A 43 6.69 7.16 -18.74
C ALA A 43 6.04 7.71 -17.46
N TYR A 44 5.03 7.00 -16.94
CA TYR A 44 4.24 7.41 -15.78
C TYR A 44 4.01 6.21 -14.84
N PRO A 45 5.03 5.79 -14.08
CA PRO A 45 4.87 4.68 -13.15
C PRO A 45 4.01 5.13 -11.96
N SER A 46 3.24 4.20 -11.38
CA SER A 46 2.54 4.48 -10.12
C SER A 46 3.55 4.47 -8.98
N LYS A 47 3.53 5.51 -8.14
CA LYS A 47 4.58 5.78 -7.15
C LYS A 47 4.01 5.90 -5.74
N PHE A 48 4.50 5.06 -4.84
CA PHE A 48 4.17 5.07 -3.42
C PHE A 48 5.44 5.39 -2.65
N LEU A 49 5.55 6.65 -2.20
CA LEU A 49 6.78 7.24 -1.72
C LEU A 49 6.61 7.75 -0.28
N LEU A 50 7.56 7.43 0.60
CA LEU A 50 7.63 8.02 1.96
C LEU A 50 6.35 7.83 2.77
N ASN A 51 5.67 6.69 2.61
CA ASN A 51 4.47 6.36 3.35
C ASN A 51 4.80 5.63 4.64
N TYR A 52 4.01 5.87 5.68
CA TYR A 52 4.13 5.20 6.96
C TYR A 52 2.88 4.36 7.25
N GLY A 53 3.07 3.08 7.59
CA GLY A 53 1.96 2.11 7.73
C GLY A 53 1.56 1.48 6.40
N SER A 54 0.31 0.99 6.32
CA SER A 54 -0.21 0.36 5.11
C SER A 54 -0.45 1.37 3.99
N VAL A 55 -0.01 1.06 2.77
CA VAL A 55 -0.36 1.91 1.60
C VAL A 55 -1.76 1.56 1.12
N PHE A 56 -2.05 0.27 1.05
CA PHE A 56 -3.34 -0.27 0.65
C PHE A 56 -3.90 -1.17 1.75
N GLU A 57 -5.13 -0.91 2.17
CA GLU A 57 -5.96 -1.88 2.88
C GLU A 57 -7.15 -2.24 1.99
N ILE A 58 -7.26 -3.54 1.68
CA ILE A 58 -8.19 -4.05 0.69
C ILE A 58 -8.95 -5.24 1.28
N ILE A 59 -10.27 -5.14 1.27
CA ILE A 59 -11.19 -6.09 1.91
C ILE A 59 -12.19 -6.60 0.87
N LYS A 60 -12.38 -7.93 0.79
CA LYS A 60 -13.36 -8.60 -0.09
C LYS A 60 -13.31 -8.13 -1.56
N SER A 61 -12.12 -7.98 -2.13
CA SER A 61 -11.97 -7.41 -3.47
C SER A 61 -11.00 -8.20 -4.35
N LYS A 62 -11.10 -8.03 -5.67
CA LYS A 62 -10.06 -8.48 -6.59
C LYS A 62 -9.13 -7.32 -6.90
N VAL A 63 -7.82 -7.56 -6.85
CA VAL A 63 -6.79 -6.58 -7.17
C VAL A 63 -6.01 -7.07 -8.35
N VAL A 64 -5.80 -6.21 -9.34
CA VAL A 64 -4.94 -6.47 -10.50
C VAL A 64 -3.77 -5.50 -10.44
N LEU A 65 -2.57 -6.05 -10.28
CA LEU A 65 -1.32 -5.32 -10.36
C LEU A 65 -0.72 -5.51 -11.74
N GLU A 66 -0.51 -4.42 -12.48
CA GLU A 66 0.04 -4.46 -13.84
C GLU A 66 0.93 -3.25 -14.13
N GLY A 67 1.71 -3.33 -15.20
CA GLY A 67 2.57 -2.21 -15.63
C GLY A 67 3.75 -1.95 -14.68
N VAL A 68 4.07 -0.67 -14.44
CA VAL A 68 5.22 -0.24 -13.63
C VAL A 68 4.76 0.42 -12.34
N ILE A 69 5.13 -0.20 -11.22
CA ILE A 69 4.75 0.22 -9.87
C ILE A 69 6.01 0.34 -9.01
N SER A 70 6.14 1.43 -8.25
CA SER A 70 7.32 1.71 -7.43
C SER A 70 6.94 2.06 -5.99
N PHE A 71 7.48 1.32 -5.03
CA PHE A 71 7.44 1.61 -3.61
C PHE A 71 8.84 2.06 -3.16
N TYR A 72 8.98 3.32 -2.72
CA TYR A 72 10.26 3.88 -2.32
C TYR A 72 10.22 4.58 -0.95
N ASN A 73 11.19 4.26 -0.09
CA ASN A 73 11.33 4.84 1.25
C ASN A 73 10.07 4.74 2.14
N ASN A 74 9.21 3.73 1.93
CA ASN A 74 8.06 3.50 2.81
C ASN A 74 8.50 2.79 4.10
N THR A 75 7.81 3.04 5.21
CA THR A 75 8.06 2.42 6.51
C THR A 75 6.83 1.64 6.95
N ALA A 76 6.92 0.32 6.88
CA ALA A 76 5.90 -0.62 7.33
C ALA A 76 6.00 -0.81 8.86
N ASN A 77 5.52 0.18 9.62
CA ASN A 77 5.47 0.11 11.09
C ASN A 77 4.16 -0.51 11.58
N HIS A 78 3.03 0.09 11.23
CA HIS A 78 1.69 -0.38 11.59
C HIS A 78 0.98 -0.93 10.36
N GLY A 79 1.46 -2.07 9.86
CA GLY A 79 0.87 -2.80 8.74
C GLY A 79 1.76 -2.90 7.49
N PRO A 80 1.46 -3.87 6.60
CA PRO A 80 2.18 -4.13 5.36
C PRO A 80 1.89 -3.09 4.27
N ALA A 81 2.72 -2.97 3.22
CA ALA A 81 2.37 -2.05 2.10
C ALA A 81 1.03 -2.44 1.43
N PHE A 82 0.76 -3.73 1.30
CA PHE A 82 -0.56 -4.28 0.99
C PHE A 82 -1.09 -5.11 2.15
N GLN A 83 -2.18 -4.64 2.76
CA GLN A 83 -2.96 -5.34 3.75
C GLN A 83 -4.21 -5.91 3.08
N LEU A 84 -4.20 -7.23 2.89
CA LEU A 84 -5.25 -7.95 2.18
C LEU A 84 -6.04 -8.75 3.21
N LEU A 85 -7.32 -8.45 3.36
CA LEU A 85 -8.17 -9.08 4.37
C LEU A 85 -9.32 -9.82 3.71
N GLU A 86 -9.74 -10.90 4.37
CA GLU A 86 -10.84 -11.76 3.92
C GLU A 86 -10.58 -12.35 2.53
N ASN A 87 -11.62 -12.65 1.76
CA ASN A 87 -11.52 -13.23 0.41
C ASN A 87 -11.02 -12.21 -0.64
N THR A 88 -9.86 -11.60 -0.39
CA THR A 88 -9.17 -10.70 -1.29
C THR A 88 -8.16 -11.47 -2.13
N ILE A 89 -8.23 -11.31 -3.45
CA ILE A 89 -7.36 -12.02 -4.40
C ILE A 89 -6.53 -10.99 -5.17
N VAL A 90 -5.22 -11.20 -5.24
CA VAL A 90 -4.31 -10.36 -6.03
C VAL A 90 -3.83 -11.12 -7.26
N TYR A 91 -4.03 -10.54 -8.43
CA TYR A 91 -3.53 -11.00 -9.70
C TYR A 91 -2.31 -10.17 -10.11
N LEU A 92 -1.18 -10.83 -10.32
CA LEU A 92 0.03 -10.22 -10.86
C LEU A 92 0.02 -10.45 -12.38
N GLN A 93 -0.20 -9.39 -13.16
CA GLN A 93 -0.26 -9.50 -14.61
C GLN A 93 1.12 -9.75 -15.23
N ASN A 94 1.13 -10.41 -16.39
CA ASN A 94 2.35 -10.59 -17.16
C ASN A 94 2.99 -9.23 -17.49
N GLY A 95 4.30 -9.13 -17.32
CA GLY A 95 5.04 -7.88 -17.54
C GLY A 95 4.95 -6.86 -16.40
N LEU A 96 4.31 -7.19 -15.28
CA LEU A 96 4.37 -6.37 -14.06
C LEU A 96 5.82 -6.16 -13.63
N ARG A 97 6.20 -4.90 -13.45
CA ARG A 97 7.46 -4.46 -12.85
C ARG A 97 7.16 -3.71 -11.56
N ALA A 98 7.15 -4.44 -10.46
CA ALA A 98 6.98 -3.89 -9.12
C ALA A 98 8.35 -3.74 -8.44
N ASN A 99 8.79 -2.49 -8.25
CA ASN A 99 10.08 -2.17 -7.62
C ASN A 99 9.88 -1.74 -6.17
N PHE A 100 10.64 -2.36 -5.26
CA PHE A 100 10.64 -2.04 -3.84
C PHE A 100 12.05 -1.59 -3.44
N THR A 101 12.25 -0.29 -3.25
CA THR A 101 13.58 0.28 -2.99
C THR A 101 13.60 1.05 -1.67
N ASN A 102 14.57 0.75 -0.79
CA ASN A 102 14.76 1.42 0.51
C ASN A 102 13.51 1.43 1.43
N ASN A 103 12.61 0.46 1.28
CA ASN A 103 11.48 0.31 2.20
C ASN A 103 11.96 -0.34 3.51
N LYS A 104 11.42 0.09 4.65
CA LYS A 104 11.80 -0.39 5.98
C LYS A 104 10.65 -1.19 6.58
N ALA A 105 10.88 -2.47 6.89
CA ALA A 105 10.02 -3.23 7.80
C ALA A 105 10.43 -2.89 9.24
N LYS A 106 9.49 -2.48 10.09
CA LYS A 106 9.74 -2.28 11.53
C LYS A 106 9.17 -3.43 12.35
N SER A 107 7.99 -3.26 12.97
CA SER A 107 7.47 -4.17 13.99
C SER A 107 6.48 -5.22 13.47
N LEU A 108 5.56 -4.83 12.58
CA LEU A 108 4.41 -5.67 12.18
C LEU A 108 4.17 -5.77 10.66
N GLY A 109 5.06 -5.22 9.83
CA GLY A 109 4.79 -5.03 8.41
C GLY A 109 5.74 -5.76 7.45
N GLY A 110 5.16 -6.52 6.51
CA GLY A 110 5.84 -7.05 5.31
C GLY A 110 5.52 -6.21 4.05
N ALA A 111 6.10 -6.56 2.89
CA ALA A 111 5.72 -5.91 1.63
C ALA A 111 4.24 -6.21 1.27
N ILE A 112 3.81 -7.44 1.50
CA ILE A 112 2.44 -7.92 1.34
C ILE A 112 2.13 -8.81 2.54
N TYR A 113 0.96 -8.66 3.16
CA TYR A 113 0.46 -9.58 4.17
C TYR A 113 -1.02 -9.85 3.91
N ALA A 114 -1.40 -11.13 4.04
CA ALA A 114 -2.73 -11.64 3.76
C ALA A 114 -3.18 -12.61 4.87
N THR A 115 -4.45 -12.52 5.27
CA THR A 115 -5.11 -13.39 6.27
C THR A 115 -6.50 -13.79 5.83
#